data_AF-A0A820QU51-F1
#
_entry.id   AF-A0A820QU51-F1
#
_cell.length_a   1.000
_cell.length_b   1.000
_cell.length_c   1.000
_cell.angle_alpha   90.00
_cell.angle_beta   90.00
_cell.angle_gamma   90.00
#
_symmetry.space_group_name_H-M   'P 1'
#
loop_
_entity.id
_entity.type
_entity.pdbx_description
1 polymer ?
#
loop_
_entity_poly.entity_id
_entity_poly.type
_entity_poly.pdbx_seq_one_letter_code
_entity_poly.pdbx_strand_id
1 'polypeptide(L)'
;MYNSKQTDHDVSDNDLQKPNIYNQYLPYYESIKRQSLESFDEICENLSRLIQLQELQPGFPLWSSKLQHFISLYGFSFTKTNHIKLINFYLSILSIKNLNYVNAKICFDILTQLTRTRMITRNDLIIDWRILYIWAKLVLFNHDESYSLVSMPKHSVNSFLFCVSNCRPYFSATATQEILDEFRPYLCPFDTVCRDVMSYWDMFLPVHLPPELHHQGFKLWLSEFLDIWETVCNNPAWEQSLLSLFSFVAWCNIGYIDWEPWLARIFTKILKNLSLPVGNVELEKSTENYSIPVVATWIVAMMGNHSLCIQYLRDLLTAIKNFYHPSNTGDFQTELVSFLSMLAQSFVDRVYL
;
A
#
# COMPACT_ATOMS: atom_id res chain seq x y z
N MET A 1 -9.45 -56.58 7.12
CA MET A 1 -9.17 -56.25 5.71
C MET A 1 -9.35 -54.75 5.54
N TYR A 2 -8.29 -54.00 5.82
CA TYR A 2 -8.18 -52.57 5.52
C TYR A 2 -7.28 -52.45 4.30
N ASN A 3 -7.80 -51.85 3.24
CA ASN A 3 -7.00 -51.43 2.09
C ASN A 3 -7.74 -50.28 1.40
N SER A 4 -7.74 -49.11 2.04
CA SER A 4 -7.91 -47.84 1.34
C SER A 4 -6.51 -47.30 1.10
N LYS A 5 -5.97 -47.57 -0.10
CA LYS A 5 -4.79 -46.87 -0.61
C LYS A 5 -5.13 -45.39 -0.70
N GLN A 6 -4.61 -44.61 0.23
CA GLN A 6 -4.49 -43.17 0.12
C GLN A 6 -3.53 -42.93 -1.05
N THR A 7 -4.03 -42.31 -2.10
CA THR A 7 -3.23 -41.82 -3.21
C THR A 7 -2.44 -40.62 -2.71
N ASP A 8 -1.17 -40.85 -2.35
CA ASP A 8 -0.19 -39.78 -2.17
C ASP A 8 -0.06 -39.05 -3.51
N HIS A 9 -0.71 -37.89 -3.60
CA HIS A 9 -0.29 -36.89 -4.57
C HIS A 9 1.03 -36.33 -4.05
N ASP A 10 2.15 -36.90 -4.50
CA ASP A 10 3.48 -36.35 -4.28
C ASP A 10 3.51 -34.91 -4.85
N VAL A 11 3.29 -33.92 -3.98
CA VAL A 11 3.52 -32.52 -4.32
C VAL A 11 5.01 -32.39 -4.58
N SER A 12 5.38 -32.19 -5.85
CA SER A 12 6.78 -32.01 -6.22
C SER A 12 7.30 -30.71 -5.59
N ASP A 13 8.57 -30.67 -5.16
CA ASP A 13 9.20 -29.43 -4.68
C ASP A 13 9.09 -28.27 -5.69
N ASN A 14 8.96 -28.60 -6.98
CA ASN A 14 8.77 -27.64 -8.05
C ASN A 14 7.41 -26.91 -8.01
N ASP A 15 6.42 -27.46 -7.29
CA ASP A 15 5.08 -26.88 -7.20
C ASP A 15 4.92 -25.90 -6.02
N LEU A 16 5.89 -25.87 -5.09
CA LEU A 16 5.86 -25.03 -3.90
C LEU A 16 6.37 -23.61 -4.19
N GLN A 17 5.69 -22.61 -3.64
CA GLN A 17 6.07 -21.21 -3.86
C GLN A 17 7.17 -20.77 -2.88
N LYS A 18 8.38 -20.48 -3.36
CA LYS A 18 9.45 -19.81 -2.58
C LYS A 18 9.60 -20.35 -1.13
N PRO A 19 9.99 -21.63 -0.97
CA PRO A 19 10.33 -22.16 0.33
C PRO A 19 11.48 -21.35 0.96
N ASN A 20 11.58 -21.37 2.29
CA ASN A 20 12.69 -20.72 2.99
C ASN A 20 14.02 -21.41 2.60
N ILE A 21 14.85 -20.68 1.85
CA ILE A 21 16.13 -21.16 1.29
C ILE A 21 17.07 -21.64 2.40
N TYR A 22 17.00 -21.07 3.61
CA TYR A 22 17.90 -21.45 4.69
C TYR A 22 17.61 -22.84 5.27
N ASN A 23 16.39 -23.35 5.11
CA ASN A 23 15.99 -24.65 5.65
C ASN A 23 16.78 -25.80 4.99
N GLN A 24 17.18 -25.65 3.73
CA GLN A 24 17.93 -26.66 2.98
C GLN A 24 19.33 -26.94 3.56
N TYR A 25 19.87 -26.02 4.36
CA TYR A 25 21.19 -26.15 4.97
C TYR A 25 21.16 -26.80 6.35
N LEU A 26 19.98 -27.15 6.87
CA LEU A 26 19.85 -27.77 8.18
C LEU A 26 20.13 -29.29 8.09
N PRO A 27 20.82 -29.89 9.08
CA PRO A 27 21.17 -31.32 9.07
C PRO A 27 19.96 -32.27 8.96
N TYR A 28 18.77 -31.77 9.27
CA TYR A 28 17.50 -32.51 9.31
C TYR A 28 16.47 -31.96 8.32
N TYR A 29 16.91 -31.40 7.18
CA TYR A 29 16.05 -30.81 6.13
C TYR A 29 14.90 -31.73 5.67
N GLU A 30 15.17 -33.01 5.45
CA GLU A 30 14.12 -33.98 5.05
C GLU A 30 12.98 -34.08 6.08
N SER A 31 13.33 -33.98 7.37
CA SER A 31 12.32 -33.97 8.43
C SER A 31 11.51 -32.67 8.43
N ILE A 32 12.17 -31.53 8.19
CA ILE A 32 11.53 -30.20 8.10
C ILE A 32 10.55 -30.18 6.92
N LYS A 33 10.96 -30.72 5.78
CA LYS A 33 10.13 -30.79 4.57
C LYS A 33 8.83 -31.55 4.83
N ARG A 34 8.91 -32.76 5.36
CA ARG A 34 7.73 -33.55 5.74
C ARG A 34 6.86 -32.83 6.78
N GLN A 35 7.48 -32.29 7.83
CA GLN A 35 6.76 -31.53 8.87
C GLN A 35 6.04 -30.32 8.28
N SER A 36 6.61 -29.64 7.28
CA SER A 36 5.97 -28.49 6.65
C SER A 36 4.69 -28.87 5.92
N LEU A 37 4.69 -29.99 5.18
CA LEU A 37 3.49 -30.48 4.48
C LEU A 37 2.39 -30.85 5.49
N GLU A 38 2.73 -31.66 6.50
CA GLU A 38 1.80 -32.08 7.56
C GLU A 38 1.21 -30.87 8.32
N SER A 39 2.07 -29.89 8.67
CA SER A 39 1.64 -28.69 9.39
C SER A 39 0.72 -27.82 8.54
N PHE A 40 1.00 -27.70 7.24
CA PHE A 40 0.17 -26.92 6.32
C PHE A 40 -1.22 -27.56 6.14
N ASP A 41 -1.27 -28.88 5.98
CA ASP A 41 -2.52 -29.62 5.88
C ASP A 41 -3.35 -29.51 7.16
N GLU A 42 -2.70 -29.63 8.34
CA GLU A 42 -3.35 -29.42 9.63
C GLU A 42 -3.95 -28.01 9.75
N ILE A 43 -3.21 -26.98 9.32
CA ILE A 43 -3.70 -25.59 9.34
C ILE A 43 -4.92 -25.44 8.41
N CYS A 44 -4.84 -25.95 7.19
CA CYS A 44 -5.94 -25.84 6.22
C CYS A 44 -7.18 -26.58 6.69
N GLU A 45 -7.01 -27.80 7.21
CA GLU A 45 -8.11 -28.60 7.74
C GLU A 45 -8.81 -27.86 8.88
N ASN A 46 -8.07 -27.37 9.87
CA ASN A 46 -8.68 -26.72 11.01
C ASN A 46 -9.28 -25.36 10.66
N LEU A 47 -8.66 -24.56 9.80
CA LEU A 47 -9.27 -23.32 9.28
C LEU A 47 -10.61 -23.60 8.58
N SER A 48 -10.70 -24.69 7.80
CA SER A 48 -11.94 -25.09 7.14
C SER A 48 -13.02 -25.55 8.13
N ARG A 49 -12.64 -26.30 9.17
CA ARG A 49 -13.55 -26.76 10.22
C ARG A 49 -14.18 -25.61 11.00
N LEU A 50 -13.44 -24.53 11.27
CA LEU A 50 -13.98 -23.36 11.96
C LEU A 50 -15.17 -22.74 11.23
N ILE A 51 -15.09 -22.65 9.90
CA ILE A 51 -16.19 -22.15 9.08
C ILE A 51 -17.38 -23.10 9.11
N GLN A 52 -17.13 -24.41 9.01
CA GLN A 52 -18.19 -25.43 9.05
C GLN A 52 -18.94 -25.40 10.39
N LEU A 53 -18.23 -25.18 11.49
CA LEU A 53 -18.79 -25.07 12.83
C LEU A 53 -19.38 -23.69 13.14
N GLN A 54 -19.18 -22.70 12.25
CA GLN A 54 -19.56 -21.30 12.46
C GLN A 54 -19.00 -20.67 13.75
N GLU A 55 -17.91 -21.24 14.26
CA GLU A 55 -17.28 -20.82 15.52
C GLU A 55 -15.89 -20.25 15.23
N LEU A 56 -15.81 -18.93 15.08
CA LEU A 56 -14.53 -18.25 14.85
C LEU A 56 -13.70 -18.12 16.13
N GLN A 57 -14.31 -18.14 17.32
CA GLN A 57 -13.60 -17.93 18.58
C GLN A 57 -13.71 -19.17 19.45
N PRO A 58 -12.60 -19.70 20.02
CA PRO A 58 -11.24 -19.15 20.04
C PRO A 58 -10.35 -19.59 18.86
N GLY A 59 -10.86 -20.42 17.95
CA GLY A 59 -10.03 -21.15 16.99
C GLY A 59 -9.42 -20.30 15.87
N PHE A 60 -10.13 -19.29 15.36
CA PHE A 60 -9.64 -18.49 14.22
C PHE A 60 -8.34 -17.75 14.53
N PRO A 61 -8.22 -17.02 15.66
CA PRO A 61 -6.94 -16.42 16.04
C PRO A 61 -5.80 -17.44 16.18
N LEU A 62 -6.08 -18.61 16.77
CA LEU A 62 -5.08 -19.65 17.00
C LEU A 62 -4.52 -20.18 15.67
N TRP A 63 -5.39 -20.60 14.75
CA TRP A 63 -4.98 -21.18 13.48
C TRP A 63 -4.41 -20.15 12.50
N SER A 64 -4.90 -18.92 12.56
CA SER A 64 -4.31 -17.77 11.84
C SER A 64 -2.89 -17.47 12.33
N SER A 65 -2.66 -17.50 13.64
CA SER A 65 -1.31 -17.34 14.23
C SER A 65 -0.38 -18.50 13.83
N LYS A 66 -0.87 -19.75 13.85
CA LYS A 66 -0.12 -20.90 13.33
C LYS A 66 0.25 -20.73 11.86
N LEU A 67 -0.63 -20.18 11.01
CA LEU A 67 -0.31 -19.87 9.61
C LEU A 67 0.78 -18.79 9.49
N GLN A 68 0.71 -17.72 10.26
CA GLN A 68 1.75 -16.69 10.27
C GLN A 68 3.11 -17.28 10.67
N HIS A 69 3.12 -18.13 11.70
CA HIS A 69 4.33 -18.83 12.15
C HIS A 69 4.85 -19.80 11.07
N PHE A 70 3.95 -20.54 10.42
CA PHE A 70 4.28 -21.40 9.30
C PHE A 70 4.99 -20.62 8.19
N ILE A 71 4.42 -19.49 7.75
CA ILE A 71 5.03 -18.67 6.70
C ILE A 71 6.39 -18.10 7.15
N SER A 72 6.52 -17.73 8.42
CA SER A 72 7.78 -17.24 8.98
C SER A 72 8.88 -18.31 9.00
N LEU A 73 8.55 -19.56 9.29
CA LEU A 73 9.53 -20.66 9.39
C LEU A 73 9.84 -21.27 8.02
N TYR A 74 8.80 -21.60 7.27
CA TYR A 74 8.90 -22.40 6.05
C TYR A 74 8.81 -21.56 4.78
N GLY A 75 8.54 -20.26 4.86
CA GLY A 75 8.21 -19.44 3.70
C GLY A 75 6.85 -19.81 3.13
N PHE A 76 6.65 -19.62 1.82
CA PHE A 76 5.37 -19.88 1.17
C PHE A 76 5.25 -21.31 0.66
N SER A 77 5.72 -22.28 1.47
CA SER A 77 5.84 -23.71 1.13
C SER A 77 4.49 -24.42 0.94
N PHE A 78 3.68 -23.91 0.01
CA PHE A 78 2.40 -24.41 -0.46
C PHE A 78 2.23 -24.01 -1.93
N THR A 79 1.30 -24.66 -2.61
CA THR A 79 1.05 -24.42 -4.05
C THR A 79 0.40 -23.06 -4.30
N LYS A 80 0.57 -22.53 -5.52
CA LYS A 80 -0.09 -21.30 -5.97
C LYS A 80 -1.62 -21.36 -5.80
N THR A 81 -2.21 -22.51 -6.09
CA THR A 81 -3.65 -22.76 -5.90
C THR A 81 -4.07 -22.60 -4.45
N ASN A 82 -3.30 -23.16 -3.51
CA ASN A 82 -3.58 -23.02 -2.08
C ASN A 82 -3.35 -21.59 -1.59
N HIS A 83 -2.36 -20.89 -2.12
CA HIS A 83 -2.14 -19.48 -1.83
C HIS A 83 -3.36 -18.62 -2.19
N ILE A 84 -3.90 -18.77 -3.41
CA ILE A 84 -5.09 -18.04 -3.86
C ILE A 84 -6.31 -18.41 -2.99
N LYS A 85 -6.48 -19.70 -2.65
CA LYS A 85 -7.54 -20.15 -1.75
C LYS A 85 -7.45 -19.48 -0.37
N LEU A 86 -6.25 -19.37 0.20
CA LEU A 86 -6.04 -18.68 1.48
C LEU A 86 -6.44 -17.20 1.38
N ILE A 87 -6.02 -16.49 0.34
CA ILE A 87 -6.40 -15.08 0.16
C ILE A 87 -7.92 -14.94 0.09
N ASN A 88 -8.58 -15.74 -0.75
CA ASN A 88 -10.04 -15.72 -0.89
C ASN A 88 -10.75 -16.11 0.41
N PHE A 89 -10.18 -17.03 1.19
CA PHE A 89 -10.70 -17.40 2.52
C PHE A 89 -10.71 -16.20 3.47
N TYR A 90 -9.58 -15.49 3.61
CA TYR A 90 -9.51 -14.32 4.50
C TYR A 90 -10.36 -13.14 4.01
N LEU A 91 -10.48 -12.93 2.69
CA LEU A 91 -11.42 -11.95 2.11
C LEU A 91 -12.88 -12.31 2.41
N SER A 92 -13.22 -13.61 2.36
CA SER A 92 -14.56 -14.10 2.69
C SER A 92 -14.89 -13.87 4.17
N ILE A 93 -13.91 -14.06 5.06
CA ILE A 93 -14.09 -13.76 6.49
C ILE A 93 -14.32 -12.27 6.71
N LEU A 94 -13.57 -11.39 6.04
CA LEU A 94 -13.81 -9.94 6.10
C LEU A 94 -15.19 -9.52 5.60
N SER A 95 -15.84 -10.35 4.79
CA SER A 95 -17.20 -10.11 4.27
C SER A 95 -18.30 -10.56 5.25
N ILE A 96 -17.96 -11.20 6.37
CA ILE A 96 -18.92 -11.61 7.40
C ILE A 96 -19.48 -10.36 8.10
N LYS A 97 -20.81 -10.27 8.16
CA LYS A 97 -21.51 -9.19 8.87
C LYS A 97 -21.17 -9.22 10.36
N ASN A 98 -20.92 -8.05 10.94
CA ASN A 98 -20.57 -7.88 12.36
C ASN A 98 -19.33 -8.71 12.80
N LEU A 99 -18.37 -8.94 11.89
CA LEU A 99 -17.09 -9.51 12.28
C LEU A 99 -16.42 -8.60 13.33
N ASN A 100 -15.95 -9.21 14.41
CA ASN A 100 -15.24 -8.44 15.43
C ASN A 100 -13.93 -7.87 14.88
N TYR A 101 -13.53 -6.74 15.45
CA TYR A 101 -12.34 -6.01 15.05
C TYR A 101 -11.01 -6.77 15.22
N VAL A 102 -10.94 -7.68 16.20
CA VAL A 102 -9.75 -8.52 16.45
C VAL A 102 -9.53 -9.47 15.27
N ASN A 103 -10.58 -10.16 14.82
CA ASN A 103 -10.55 -11.05 13.68
C ASN A 103 -10.29 -10.28 12.38
N ALA A 104 -10.85 -9.09 12.24
CA ALA A 104 -10.59 -8.23 11.08
C ALA A 104 -9.12 -7.83 10.97
N LYS A 105 -8.50 -7.41 12.09
CA LYS A 105 -7.07 -7.11 12.16
C LYS A 105 -6.22 -8.31 11.74
N ILE A 106 -6.54 -9.51 12.24
CA ILE A 106 -5.84 -10.75 11.86
C ILE A 106 -5.93 -10.99 10.35
N CYS A 107 -7.11 -10.77 9.76
CA CYS A 107 -7.28 -10.86 8.31
C CYS A 107 -6.39 -9.83 7.58
N PHE A 108 -6.34 -8.57 8.04
CA PHE A 108 -5.49 -7.55 7.43
C PHE A 108 -4.00 -7.93 7.47
N ASP A 109 -3.52 -8.44 8.60
CA ASP A 109 -2.12 -8.85 8.74
C ASP A 109 -1.78 -10.02 7.80
N ILE A 110 -2.63 -11.04 7.75
CA ILE A 110 -2.41 -12.22 6.91
C ILE A 110 -2.54 -11.87 5.43
N LEU A 111 -3.58 -11.12 5.04
CA LEU A 111 -3.73 -10.66 3.67
C LEU A 111 -2.52 -9.83 3.23
N THR A 112 -2.02 -8.93 4.08
CA THR A 112 -0.78 -8.19 3.82
C THR A 112 0.39 -9.15 3.57
N GLN A 113 0.58 -10.15 4.44
CA GLN A 113 1.68 -11.12 4.28
C GLN A 113 1.56 -11.91 2.98
N LEU A 114 0.36 -12.40 2.64
CA LEU A 114 0.09 -13.19 1.44
C LEU A 114 0.28 -12.37 0.15
N THR A 115 -0.31 -11.18 0.10
CA THR A 115 -0.34 -10.32 -1.10
C THR A 115 0.95 -9.53 -1.35
N ARG A 116 1.80 -9.33 -0.33
CA ARG A 116 3.10 -8.65 -0.45
C ARG A 116 4.07 -9.36 -1.39
N THR A 117 3.89 -10.65 -1.60
CA THR A 117 4.79 -11.44 -2.46
C THR A 117 4.44 -11.27 -3.93
N ARG A 118 5.44 -11.07 -4.80
CA ARG A 118 5.26 -10.99 -6.26
C ARG A 118 5.00 -12.37 -6.91
N MET A 119 4.37 -13.29 -6.20
CA MET A 119 4.16 -14.69 -6.65
C MET A 119 2.78 -14.94 -7.27
N ILE A 120 1.85 -14.03 -7.03
CA ILE A 120 0.51 -14.05 -7.62
C ILE A 120 0.46 -12.91 -8.63
N THR A 121 -0.01 -13.21 -9.83
CA THR A 121 -0.23 -12.18 -10.85
C THR A 121 -1.68 -11.72 -10.79
N ARG A 122 -1.95 -10.53 -11.35
CA ARG A 122 -3.30 -9.99 -11.51
C ARG A 122 -4.25 -10.93 -12.26
N ASN A 123 -3.73 -11.75 -13.17
CA ASN A 123 -4.54 -12.72 -13.91
C ASN A 123 -5.02 -13.88 -13.04
N ASP A 124 -4.33 -14.14 -11.93
CA ASP A 124 -4.65 -15.24 -11.01
C ASP A 124 -5.63 -14.83 -9.91
N LEU A 125 -5.67 -13.54 -9.57
CA LEU A 125 -6.43 -13.02 -8.43
C LEU A 125 -7.07 -11.66 -8.77
N ILE A 126 -8.37 -11.59 -8.54
CA ILE A 126 -9.15 -10.35 -8.61
C ILE A 126 -9.81 -10.14 -7.25
N ILE A 127 -9.56 -8.99 -6.64
CA ILE A 127 -10.13 -8.57 -5.36
C ILE A 127 -11.18 -7.49 -5.61
N ASP A 128 -12.38 -7.66 -5.05
CA ASP A 128 -13.39 -6.59 -5.00
C ASP A 128 -12.99 -5.56 -3.94
N TRP A 129 -12.68 -4.35 -4.40
CA TRP A 129 -12.27 -3.23 -3.55
C TRP A 129 -13.36 -2.85 -2.52
N ARG A 130 -14.64 -3.15 -2.80
CA ARG A 130 -15.76 -2.82 -1.91
C ARG A 130 -15.67 -3.52 -0.55
N ILE A 131 -15.10 -4.73 -0.51
CA ILE A 131 -14.87 -5.46 0.74
C ILE A 131 -14.01 -4.60 1.67
N LEU A 132 -12.91 -4.06 1.15
CA LEU A 132 -11.97 -3.25 1.90
C LEU A 132 -12.53 -1.83 2.15
N TYR A 133 -13.33 -1.27 1.24
CA TYR A 133 -13.97 0.02 1.44
C TYR A 133 -14.97 0.03 2.60
N ILE A 134 -15.74 -1.05 2.80
CA ILE A 134 -16.61 -1.19 3.98
C ILE A 134 -15.78 -1.08 5.26
N TRP A 135 -14.62 -1.73 5.30
CA TRP A 135 -13.70 -1.63 6.44
C TRP A 135 -13.05 -0.27 6.56
N ALA A 136 -12.73 0.42 5.46
CA ALA A 136 -12.21 1.78 5.50
C ALA A 136 -13.17 2.73 6.23
N LYS A 137 -14.47 2.65 5.93
CA LYS A 137 -15.51 3.43 6.63
C LYS A 137 -15.55 3.13 8.13
N LEU A 138 -15.50 1.85 8.50
CA LEU A 138 -15.57 1.41 9.89
C LEU A 138 -14.31 1.72 10.71
N VAL A 139 -13.13 1.72 10.08
CA VAL A 139 -11.83 1.84 10.75
C VAL A 139 -11.33 3.29 10.78
N LEU A 140 -11.57 4.06 9.71
CA LEU A 140 -10.96 5.38 9.52
C LEU A 140 -11.93 6.53 9.72
N PHE A 141 -13.20 6.34 9.39
CA PHE A 141 -14.21 7.41 9.30
C PHE A 141 -15.43 7.10 10.17
N ASN A 142 -15.23 6.35 11.25
CA ASN A 142 -16.32 6.06 12.18
C ASN A 142 -16.65 7.31 13.00
N HIS A 143 -17.56 8.14 12.49
CA HIS A 143 -18.00 9.39 13.14
C HIS A 143 -18.61 9.16 14.53
N ASP A 144 -19.06 7.93 14.81
CA ASP A 144 -19.58 7.53 16.12
C ASP A 144 -18.47 7.23 17.15
N GLU A 145 -17.17 7.34 16.82
CA GLU A 145 -16.08 7.08 17.78
C GLU A 145 -16.19 7.96 19.04
N SER A 146 -16.74 9.17 18.91
CA SER A 146 -17.03 10.08 20.03
C SER A 146 -18.12 9.56 21.00
N TYR A 147 -18.97 8.64 20.55
CA TYR A 147 -20.05 8.01 21.32
C TYR A 147 -19.87 6.49 21.48
N SER A 148 -18.84 5.91 20.86
CA SER A 148 -18.65 4.45 20.79
C SER A 148 -17.94 3.93 22.04
N LEU A 149 -18.51 2.87 22.61
CA LEU A 149 -17.88 2.07 23.67
C LEU A 149 -16.75 1.16 23.13
N VAL A 150 -16.57 1.09 21.81
CA VAL A 150 -15.60 0.23 21.13
C VAL A 150 -14.76 1.09 20.18
N SER A 151 -13.53 1.41 20.60
CA SER A 151 -12.53 2.07 19.76
C SER A 151 -11.51 1.03 19.27
N MET A 152 -11.09 1.20 18.02
CA MET A 152 -10.06 0.36 17.41
C MET A 152 -8.68 0.77 17.89
N PRO A 153 -7.81 -0.17 18.32
CA PRO A 153 -6.43 0.18 18.62
C PRO A 153 -5.74 0.80 17.40
N LYS A 154 -4.97 1.88 17.61
CA LYS A 154 -4.24 2.57 16.52
C LYS A 154 -3.39 1.64 15.65
N HIS A 155 -2.82 0.58 16.23
CA HIS A 155 -2.04 -0.42 15.47
C HIS A 155 -2.89 -1.21 14.45
N SER A 156 -4.20 -1.35 14.68
CA SER A 156 -5.11 -2.01 13.75
C SER A 156 -5.37 -1.16 12.50
N VAL A 157 -5.33 0.17 12.63
CA VAL A 157 -5.43 1.11 11.50
C VAL A 157 -4.27 0.93 10.53
N ASN A 158 -3.03 0.89 11.05
CA ASN A 158 -1.85 0.65 10.20
C ASN A 158 -1.92 -0.71 9.50
N SER A 159 -2.36 -1.75 10.22
CA SER A 159 -2.54 -3.10 9.66
C SER A 159 -3.51 -3.07 8.46
N PHE A 160 -4.61 -2.32 8.59
CA PHE A 160 -5.57 -2.11 7.51
C PHE A 160 -4.98 -1.36 6.31
N LEU A 161 -4.29 -0.23 6.54
CA LEU A 161 -3.69 0.57 5.47
C LEU A 161 -2.65 -0.25 4.67
N PHE A 162 -1.83 -1.06 5.35
CA PHE A 162 -0.91 -1.99 4.67
C PHE A 162 -1.66 -3.05 3.86
N CYS A 163 -2.75 -3.59 4.38
CA CYS A 163 -3.58 -4.56 3.66
C CYS A 163 -4.14 -3.96 2.37
N VAL A 164 -4.72 -2.76 2.42
CA VAL A 164 -5.27 -2.08 1.24
C VAL A 164 -4.18 -1.84 0.20
N SER A 165 -3.03 -1.31 0.62
CA SER A 165 -1.90 -1.03 -0.28
C SER A 165 -1.41 -2.27 -1.02
N ASN A 166 -1.30 -3.43 -0.34
CA ASN A 166 -0.87 -4.69 -0.95
C ASN A 166 -1.98 -5.39 -1.76
N CYS A 167 -3.26 -5.15 -1.44
CA CYS A 167 -4.39 -5.68 -2.21
C CYS A 167 -4.68 -4.88 -3.49
N ARG A 168 -4.37 -3.58 -3.51
CA ARG A 168 -4.66 -2.64 -4.61
C ARG A 168 -4.21 -3.11 -6.00
N PRO A 169 -3.04 -3.76 -6.21
CA PRO A 169 -2.64 -4.30 -7.52
C PRO A 169 -3.61 -5.33 -8.10
N TYR A 170 -4.38 -6.01 -7.25
CA TYR A 170 -5.30 -7.09 -7.61
C TYR A 170 -6.75 -6.62 -7.81
N PHE A 171 -7.05 -5.32 -7.71
CA PHE A 171 -8.38 -4.82 -8.06
C PHE A 171 -8.68 -5.02 -9.53
N SER A 172 -9.96 -5.16 -9.89
CA SER A 172 -10.40 -5.35 -11.29
C SER A 172 -9.96 -4.19 -12.20
N ALA A 173 -10.02 -4.39 -13.52
CA ALA A 173 -9.72 -3.32 -14.47
C ALA A 173 -10.78 -2.21 -14.46
N THR A 174 -12.03 -2.56 -14.13
CA THR A 174 -13.15 -1.62 -13.99
C THR A 174 -13.13 -0.83 -12.68
N ALA A 175 -12.37 -1.30 -11.67
CA ALA A 175 -12.37 -0.72 -10.33
C ALA A 175 -12.05 0.78 -10.33
N THR A 176 -11.12 1.25 -11.18
CA THR A 176 -10.80 2.68 -11.28
C THR A 176 -12.05 3.51 -11.60
N GLN A 177 -12.81 3.11 -12.63
CA GLN A 177 -14.00 3.82 -13.04
C GLN A 177 -15.07 3.77 -11.93
N GLU A 178 -15.30 2.59 -11.35
CA GLU A 178 -16.26 2.41 -10.26
C GLU A 178 -15.93 3.28 -9.02
N ILE A 179 -14.65 3.36 -8.65
CA ILE A 179 -14.16 4.19 -7.53
C ILE A 179 -14.36 5.68 -7.85
N LEU A 180 -14.06 6.10 -9.08
CA LEU A 180 -14.27 7.49 -9.50
C LEU A 180 -15.75 7.84 -9.48
N ASP A 181 -16.62 6.97 -10.01
CA ASP A 181 -18.06 7.19 -10.06
C ASP A 181 -18.70 7.26 -8.66
N GLU A 182 -18.22 6.44 -7.72
CA GLU A 182 -18.66 6.46 -6.32
C GLU A 182 -18.31 7.79 -5.63
N PHE A 183 -17.09 8.29 -5.83
CA PHE A 183 -16.54 9.37 -5.00
C PHE A 183 -16.56 10.76 -5.65
N ARG A 184 -16.55 10.87 -6.98
CA ARG A 184 -16.60 12.16 -7.71
C ARG A 184 -17.76 13.06 -7.29
N PRO A 185 -18.99 12.57 -7.00
CA PRO A 185 -20.10 13.43 -6.56
C PRO A 185 -19.83 14.21 -5.27
N TYR A 186 -18.85 13.76 -4.47
CA TYR A 186 -18.49 14.37 -3.18
C TYR A 186 -17.30 15.34 -3.28
N LEU A 187 -16.82 15.64 -4.49
CA LEU A 187 -15.73 16.58 -4.74
C LEU A 187 -16.21 18.03 -4.58
N CYS A 188 -16.47 18.44 -3.34
CA CYS A 188 -16.76 19.82 -2.99
C CYS A 188 -15.60 20.40 -2.15
N PRO A 189 -14.75 21.28 -2.70
CA PRO A 189 -13.58 21.82 -1.98
C PRO A 189 -13.90 22.54 -0.66
N PHE A 190 -15.16 22.94 -0.46
CA PHE A 190 -15.64 23.64 0.74
C PHE A 190 -16.23 22.71 1.80
N ASP A 191 -16.41 21.43 1.48
CA ASP A 191 -16.95 20.43 2.41
C ASP A 191 -15.81 19.62 3.06
N THR A 192 -15.95 19.34 4.35
CA THR A 192 -15.06 18.42 5.08
C THR A 192 -15.04 17.02 4.50
N VAL A 193 -16.13 16.58 3.85
CA VAL A 193 -16.21 15.27 3.18
C VAL A 193 -15.17 15.13 2.06
N CYS A 194 -14.77 16.24 1.42
CA CYS A 194 -13.75 16.24 0.38
C CYS A 194 -12.41 15.69 0.90
N ARG A 195 -12.06 15.92 2.16
CA ARG A 195 -10.83 15.35 2.75
C ARG A 195 -10.87 13.83 2.83
N ASP A 196 -12.01 13.29 3.24
CA ASP A 196 -12.19 11.85 3.39
C ASP A 196 -12.18 11.18 2.00
N VAL A 197 -12.81 11.81 1.00
CA VAL A 197 -12.77 11.40 -0.41
C VAL A 197 -11.35 11.34 -0.97
N MET A 198 -10.55 12.40 -0.75
CA MET A 198 -9.15 12.43 -1.20
C MET A 198 -8.32 11.31 -0.56
N SER A 199 -8.62 10.98 0.70
CA SER A 199 -8.00 9.87 1.39
C SER A 199 -8.42 8.52 0.81
N TYR A 200 -9.71 8.32 0.48
CA TYR A 200 -10.18 7.12 -0.21
C TYR A 200 -9.52 6.96 -1.58
N TRP A 201 -9.37 8.03 -2.34
CA TRP A 201 -8.68 7.97 -3.64
C TRP A 201 -7.22 7.57 -3.51
N ASP A 202 -6.47 8.17 -2.58
CA ASP A 202 -5.09 7.77 -2.30
C ASP A 202 -4.98 6.27 -1.93
N MET A 203 -5.93 5.78 -1.13
CA MET A 203 -5.96 4.38 -0.71
C MET A 203 -6.36 3.40 -1.83
N PHE A 204 -7.41 3.71 -2.59
CA PHE A 204 -8.10 2.72 -3.42
C PHE A 204 -7.85 2.84 -4.92
N LEU A 205 -7.50 4.01 -5.46
CA LEU A 205 -7.33 4.16 -6.92
C LEU A 205 -6.20 3.25 -7.44
N PRO A 206 -6.47 2.35 -8.40
CA PRO A 206 -5.43 1.51 -8.97
C PRO A 206 -4.37 2.32 -9.72
N VAL A 207 -3.12 2.21 -9.29
CA VAL A 207 -1.95 2.85 -9.95
C VAL A 207 -1.02 1.84 -10.65
N HIS A 208 -1.30 0.54 -10.51
CA HIS A 208 -0.43 -0.58 -10.94
C HIS A 208 -0.92 -1.29 -12.20
N LEU A 209 -1.88 -0.69 -12.93
CA LEU A 209 -2.42 -1.29 -14.15
C LEU A 209 -1.32 -1.41 -15.21
N PRO A 210 -1.28 -2.51 -15.98
CA PRO A 210 -0.26 -2.67 -17.01
C PRO A 210 -0.50 -1.71 -18.19
N PRO A 211 0.51 -1.48 -19.06
CA PRO A 211 0.45 -0.50 -20.14
C PRO A 211 -0.78 -0.59 -21.06
N GLU A 212 -1.23 -1.82 -21.33
CA GLU A 212 -2.40 -2.08 -22.19
C GLU A 212 -3.69 -1.52 -21.57
N LEU A 213 -3.74 -1.43 -20.23
CA LEU A 213 -4.90 -0.99 -19.45
C LEU A 213 -4.74 0.41 -18.85
N HIS A 214 -3.69 1.17 -19.19
CA HIS A 214 -3.52 2.54 -18.68
C HIS A 214 -4.72 3.46 -18.99
N HIS A 215 -5.44 3.20 -20.09
CA HIS A 215 -6.66 3.93 -20.46
C HIS A 215 -7.83 3.70 -19.48
N GLN A 216 -7.81 2.61 -18.71
CA GLN A 216 -8.76 2.30 -17.63
C GLN A 216 -8.16 2.62 -16.24
N GLY A 217 -6.96 3.17 -16.20
CA GLY A 217 -6.22 3.48 -14.97
C GLY A 217 -6.07 4.98 -14.77
N PHE A 218 -4.83 5.41 -14.56
CA PHE A 218 -4.50 6.80 -14.25
C PHE A 218 -4.95 7.81 -15.33
N LYS A 219 -5.10 7.39 -16.59
CA LYS A 219 -5.57 8.28 -17.66
C LYS A 219 -7.01 8.78 -17.46
N LEU A 220 -7.79 8.14 -16.58
CA LEU A 220 -9.16 8.55 -16.28
C LEU A 220 -9.27 9.72 -15.31
N TRP A 221 -8.21 10.01 -14.53
CA TRP A 221 -8.28 10.95 -13.41
C TRP A 221 -7.05 11.85 -13.24
N LEU A 222 -5.87 11.46 -13.74
CA LEU A 222 -4.63 12.16 -13.43
C LEU A 222 -4.63 13.63 -13.86
N SER A 223 -5.09 13.94 -15.07
CA SER A 223 -5.15 15.33 -15.55
C SER A 223 -6.11 16.17 -14.72
N GLU A 224 -7.33 15.66 -14.49
CA GLU A 224 -8.34 16.29 -13.64
C GLU A 224 -7.79 16.61 -12.24
N PHE A 225 -7.08 15.66 -11.63
CA PHE A 225 -6.56 15.81 -10.28
C PHE A 225 -5.38 16.79 -10.23
N LEU A 226 -4.53 16.84 -11.27
CA LEU A 226 -3.46 17.83 -11.39
C LEU A 226 -4.03 19.25 -11.57
N ASP A 227 -5.10 19.40 -12.36
CA ASP A 227 -5.80 20.68 -12.54
C ASP A 227 -6.42 21.16 -11.21
N ILE A 228 -7.07 20.27 -10.46
CA ILE A 228 -7.61 20.58 -9.12
C ILE A 228 -6.49 20.99 -8.17
N TRP A 229 -5.41 20.20 -8.13
CA TRP A 229 -4.27 20.46 -7.28
C TRP A 229 -3.59 21.80 -7.61
N GLU A 230 -3.55 22.19 -8.87
CA GLU A 230 -3.04 23.49 -9.28
C GLU A 230 -3.96 24.64 -8.83
N THR A 231 -5.26 24.49 -9.04
CA THR A 231 -6.25 25.54 -8.80
C THR A 231 -6.34 25.91 -7.31
N VAL A 232 -6.04 24.96 -6.42
CA VAL A 232 -6.12 25.17 -4.97
C VAL A 232 -4.77 25.60 -4.40
N CYS A 233 -4.71 26.86 -3.95
CA CYS A 233 -3.46 27.52 -3.52
C CYS A 233 -3.27 27.60 -1.99
N ASN A 234 -4.22 27.11 -1.20
CA ASN A 234 -4.30 27.37 0.24
C ASN A 234 -3.79 26.20 1.12
N ASN A 235 -2.96 25.30 0.59
CA ASN A 235 -2.46 24.11 1.28
C ASN A 235 -3.54 23.38 2.10
N PRO A 236 -4.62 22.90 1.46
CA PRO A 236 -5.71 22.25 2.17
C PRO A 236 -5.24 20.93 2.79
N ALA A 237 -5.87 20.51 3.89
CA ALA A 237 -5.48 19.29 4.61
C ALA A 237 -5.55 17.99 3.77
N TRP A 238 -6.24 18.03 2.62
CA TRP A 238 -6.32 16.90 1.70
C TRP A 238 -5.17 16.86 0.66
N GLU A 239 -4.37 17.92 0.55
CA GLU A 239 -3.33 18.03 -0.47
C GLU A 239 -2.26 16.95 -0.31
N GLN A 240 -1.92 16.59 0.94
CA GLN A 240 -0.97 15.52 1.23
C GLN A 240 -1.43 14.15 0.68
N SER A 241 -2.73 13.86 0.69
CA SER A 241 -3.29 12.63 0.09
C SER A 241 -3.12 12.61 -1.42
N LEU A 242 -3.36 13.74 -2.10
CA LEU A 242 -3.11 13.84 -3.54
C LEU A 242 -1.63 13.71 -3.88
N LEU A 243 -0.73 14.30 -3.09
CA LEU A 243 0.70 14.15 -3.30
C LEU A 243 1.16 12.70 -3.16
N SER A 244 0.64 11.99 -2.16
CA SER A 244 0.87 10.55 -2.00
C SER A 244 0.46 9.82 -3.27
N LEU A 245 -0.75 10.06 -3.77
CA LEU A 245 -1.27 9.45 -4.98
C LEU A 245 -0.43 9.79 -6.22
N PHE A 246 -0.02 11.05 -6.41
CA PHE A 246 0.85 11.47 -7.52
C PHE A 246 2.24 10.82 -7.46
N SER A 247 2.81 10.74 -6.27
CA SER A 247 4.09 10.06 -6.05
C SER A 247 3.99 8.57 -6.41
N PHE A 248 2.95 7.88 -5.94
CA PHE A 248 2.73 6.47 -6.23
C PHE A 248 2.46 6.22 -7.71
N VAL A 249 1.61 7.02 -8.36
CA VAL A 249 1.32 6.84 -9.79
C VAL A 249 2.54 7.13 -10.65
N ALA A 250 3.35 8.13 -10.31
CA ALA A 250 4.62 8.38 -10.97
C ALA A 250 5.56 7.18 -10.82
N TRP A 251 5.72 6.65 -9.60
CA TRP A 251 6.61 5.54 -9.30
C TRP A 251 6.22 4.23 -10.01
N CYS A 252 4.92 3.94 -10.09
CA CYS A 252 4.44 2.71 -10.72
C CYS A 252 4.43 2.79 -12.25
N ASN A 253 4.47 4.00 -12.82
CA ASN A 253 4.31 4.25 -14.25
C ASN A 253 5.49 5.07 -14.82
N ILE A 254 6.70 4.80 -14.33
CA ILE A 254 7.94 5.46 -14.75
C ILE A 254 8.10 5.31 -16.27
N GLY A 255 8.26 6.44 -16.96
CA GLY A 255 8.41 6.49 -18.43
C GLY A 255 7.11 6.48 -19.23
N TYR A 256 5.94 6.35 -18.58
CA TYR A 256 4.64 6.34 -19.26
C TYR A 256 3.83 7.64 -19.11
N ILE A 257 4.20 8.49 -18.14
CA ILE A 257 3.53 9.76 -17.86
C ILE A 257 4.47 10.89 -18.27
N ASP A 258 3.95 11.81 -19.10
CA ASP A 258 4.64 13.06 -19.40
C ASP A 258 4.39 14.09 -18.29
N TRP A 259 5.41 14.30 -17.46
CA TRP A 259 5.38 15.26 -16.36
C TRP A 259 5.87 16.65 -16.77
N GLU A 260 6.45 16.82 -17.96
CA GLU A 260 7.07 18.08 -18.41
C GLU A 260 6.18 19.31 -18.24
N PRO A 261 4.89 19.28 -18.60
CA PRO A 261 4.01 20.45 -18.44
C PRO A 261 3.83 20.90 -16.98
N TRP A 262 4.10 20.01 -16.03
CA TRP A 262 3.82 20.20 -14.61
C TRP A 262 5.08 20.50 -13.78
N LEU A 263 6.28 20.20 -14.30
CA LEU A 263 7.54 20.28 -13.54
C LEU A 263 7.76 21.64 -12.86
N ALA A 264 7.59 22.74 -13.59
CA ALA A 264 7.77 24.09 -13.03
C ALA A 264 6.92 24.33 -11.78
N ARG A 265 5.67 23.88 -11.82
CA ARG A 265 4.70 24.03 -10.72
C ARG A 265 5.00 23.08 -9.58
N ILE A 266 5.35 21.83 -9.89
CA ILE A 266 5.75 20.82 -8.92
C ILE A 266 6.94 21.31 -8.08
N PHE A 267 8.02 21.73 -8.73
CA PHE A 267 9.20 22.19 -8.02
C PHE A 267 8.97 23.50 -7.25
N THR A 268 8.12 24.40 -7.75
CA THR A 268 7.74 25.62 -7.02
C THR A 268 6.93 25.30 -5.76
N LYS A 269 5.94 24.41 -5.84
CA LYS A 269 5.15 23.97 -4.66
C LYS A 269 6.02 23.18 -3.66
N ILE A 270 6.96 22.35 -4.12
CA ILE A 270 7.94 21.68 -3.26
C ILE A 270 8.79 22.71 -2.51
N LEU A 271 9.39 23.68 -3.23
CA LEU A 271 10.21 24.72 -2.61
C LEU A 271 9.42 25.54 -1.58
N LYS A 272 8.18 25.91 -1.88
CA LYS A 272 7.29 26.62 -0.95
C LYS A 272 7.04 25.80 0.33
N ASN A 273 6.84 24.48 0.20
CA ASN A 273 6.56 23.60 1.33
C ASN A 273 7.78 23.30 2.22
N LEU A 274 9.00 23.53 1.75
CA LEU A 274 10.20 23.49 2.60
C LEU A 274 10.24 24.62 3.64
N SER A 275 9.32 25.60 3.55
CA SER A 275 9.10 26.65 4.56
C SER A 275 10.40 27.38 4.97
N LEU A 276 11.30 27.60 4.01
CA LEU A 276 12.61 28.20 4.26
C LEU A 276 12.47 29.71 4.50
N PRO A 277 13.20 30.29 5.48
CA PRO A 277 13.16 31.73 5.71
C PRO A 277 13.84 32.47 4.56
N VAL A 278 13.09 33.30 3.84
CA VAL A 278 13.60 34.11 2.73
C VAL A 278 13.36 35.59 3.04
N GLY A 279 14.44 36.32 3.33
CA GLY A 279 14.38 37.74 3.73
C GLY A 279 13.95 37.93 5.19
N ASN A 280 13.42 39.11 5.50
CA ASN A 280 12.97 39.49 6.86
C ASN A 280 11.52 39.08 7.16
N VAL A 281 10.90 38.26 6.32
CA VAL A 281 9.52 37.80 6.48
C VAL A 281 9.55 36.33 6.85
N GLU A 282 9.14 36.02 8.07
CA GLU A 282 8.80 34.64 8.43
C GLU A 282 7.57 34.26 7.60
N LEU A 283 7.72 33.31 6.68
CA LEU A 283 6.57 32.70 6.02
C LEU A 283 5.74 32.00 7.10
N GLU A 284 4.42 32.21 7.09
CA GLU A 284 3.52 31.46 7.95
C GLU A 284 3.75 29.97 7.71
N LYS A 285 4.23 29.26 8.74
CA LYS A 285 4.41 27.80 8.67
C LYS A 285 3.03 27.20 8.39
N SER A 286 2.88 26.52 7.25
CA SER A 286 1.68 25.73 7.00
C SER A 286 1.52 24.68 8.09
N THR A 287 0.28 24.45 8.54
CA THR A 287 -0.05 23.45 9.56
C THR A 287 0.25 22.02 9.11
N GLU A 288 0.33 21.77 7.80
CA GLU A 288 0.64 20.46 7.22
C GLU A 288 1.68 20.61 6.09
N ASN A 289 2.91 20.20 6.36
CA ASN A 289 3.99 20.18 5.37
C ASN A 289 3.92 18.89 4.55
N TYR A 290 4.40 18.96 3.31
CA TYR A 290 4.54 17.77 2.47
C TYR A 290 5.46 16.73 3.10
N SER A 291 5.04 15.47 3.04
CA SER A 291 5.86 14.34 3.47
C SER A 291 7.12 14.23 2.60
N ILE A 292 8.29 14.42 3.21
CA ILE A 292 9.59 14.38 2.53
C ILE A 292 9.83 13.06 1.75
N PRO A 293 9.55 11.86 2.30
CA PRO A 293 9.65 10.61 1.54
C PRO A 293 8.78 10.57 0.28
N VAL A 294 7.55 11.11 0.35
CA VAL A 294 6.61 11.16 -0.77
C VAL A 294 7.16 12.08 -1.87
N VAL A 295 7.64 13.26 -1.49
CA VAL A 295 8.24 14.24 -2.40
C VAL A 295 9.49 13.69 -3.08
N ALA A 296 10.40 13.07 -2.31
CA ALA A 296 11.61 12.45 -2.84
C ALA A 296 11.30 11.34 -3.85
N THR A 297 10.36 10.45 -3.52
CA THR A 297 9.89 9.37 -4.40
C THR A 297 9.29 9.94 -5.68
N TRP A 298 8.50 11.01 -5.59
CA TRP A 298 7.87 11.63 -6.76
C TRP A 298 8.92 12.26 -7.68
N ILE A 299 9.85 13.05 -7.14
CA ILE A 299 10.95 13.65 -7.92
C ILE A 299 11.76 12.55 -8.62
N VAL A 300 12.16 11.51 -7.88
CA VAL A 300 12.93 10.41 -8.45
C VAL A 300 12.14 9.69 -9.52
N ALA A 301 10.85 9.42 -9.33
CA ALA A 301 10.02 8.74 -10.33
C ALA A 301 9.90 9.54 -11.65
N MET A 302 9.88 10.86 -11.58
CA MET A 302 9.78 11.75 -12.75
C MET A 302 11.08 11.86 -13.56
N MET A 303 12.25 11.46 -13.02
CA MET A 303 13.51 11.57 -13.77
C MET A 303 13.53 10.64 -15.00
N GLY A 304 14.15 11.07 -16.09
CA GLY A 304 14.31 10.25 -17.30
C GLY A 304 15.29 10.88 -18.28
N ASN A 305 15.76 10.10 -19.27
CA ASN A 305 16.85 10.47 -20.19
C ASN A 305 16.60 11.74 -21.03
N HIS A 306 15.35 12.21 -21.09
CA HIS A 306 14.94 13.40 -21.84
C HIS A 306 14.12 14.40 -21.01
N SER A 307 14.07 14.22 -19.68
CA SER A 307 13.27 15.08 -18.82
C SER A 307 14.05 16.27 -18.27
N LEU A 308 13.42 17.44 -18.21
CA LEU A 308 13.93 18.62 -17.52
C LEU A 308 13.90 18.44 -15.99
N CYS A 309 13.34 17.35 -15.45
CA CYS A 309 13.24 17.09 -14.02
C CYS A 309 14.59 17.18 -13.31
N ILE A 310 15.69 16.71 -13.93
CA ILE A 310 17.04 16.79 -13.36
C ILE A 310 17.53 18.24 -13.29
N GLN A 311 17.18 19.06 -14.29
CA GLN A 311 17.50 20.48 -14.29
C GLN A 311 16.74 21.20 -13.17
N TYR A 312 15.42 20.99 -13.06
CA TYR A 312 14.63 21.57 -11.96
C TYR A 312 15.10 21.12 -10.58
N LEU A 313 15.52 19.86 -10.43
CA LEU A 313 16.13 19.40 -9.18
C LEU A 313 17.46 20.10 -8.90
N ARG A 314 18.31 20.30 -9.90
CA ARG A 314 19.56 21.05 -9.75
C ARG A 314 19.27 22.49 -9.33
N ASP A 315 18.29 23.13 -9.92
CA ASP A 315 17.89 24.50 -9.62
C ASP A 315 17.33 24.59 -8.19
N LEU A 316 16.49 23.64 -7.79
CA LEU A 316 16.00 23.50 -6.41
C LEU A 316 17.16 23.37 -5.43
N LEU A 317 18.06 22.39 -5.63
CA LEU A 317 19.22 22.16 -4.78
C LEU A 317 20.15 23.37 -4.70
N THR A 318 20.27 24.12 -5.80
CA THR A 318 21.05 25.36 -5.84
C THR A 318 20.38 26.46 -5.02
N ALA A 319 19.05 26.60 -5.12
CA ALA A 319 18.28 27.57 -4.35
C ALA A 319 18.36 27.32 -2.83
N ILE A 320 18.36 26.04 -2.42
CA ILE A 320 18.39 25.67 -1.00
C ILE A 320 19.82 25.45 -0.45
N LYS A 321 20.86 25.55 -1.29
CA LYS A 321 22.26 25.22 -0.96
C LYS A 321 22.76 25.93 0.30
N ASN A 322 22.44 27.22 0.46
CA ASN A 322 22.93 28.01 1.58
C ASN A 322 22.39 27.51 2.93
N PHE A 323 21.19 26.93 2.95
CA PHE A 323 20.57 26.38 4.17
C PHE A 323 21.25 25.09 4.65
N TYR A 324 22.12 24.47 3.84
CA TYR A 324 22.93 23.32 4.26
C TYR A 324 24.28 23.71 4.86
N HIS A 325 24.66 25.00 4.83
CA HIS A 325 25.93 25.42 5.41
C HIS A 325 25.90 25.26 6.93
N PRO A 326 26.95 24.70 7.59
CA PRO A 326 26.94 24.45 9.04
C PRO A 326 26.67 25.69 9.91
N SER A 327 26.95 26.88 9.40
CA SER A 327 26.68 28.15 10.09
C SER A 327 25.22 28.63 9.99
N ASN A 328 24.42 28.06 9.09
CA ASN A 328 23.01 28.41 8.89
C ASN A 328 22.13 27.35 9.54
N THR A 329 22.06 27.39 10.87
CA THR A 329 21.23 26.49 11.67
C THR A 329 19.81 27.04 11.83
N GLY A 330 18.83 26.14 11.84
CA GLY A 330 17.43 26.50 12.02
C GLY A 330 16.52 25.28 11.97
N ASP A 331 15.23 25.49 12.23
CA ASP A 331 14.22 24.43 12.28
C ASP A 331 14.12 23.60 10.98
N PHE A 332 14.48 24.21 9.83
CA PHE A 332 14.46 23.59 8.51
C PHE A 332 15.56 22.52 8.31
N GLN A 333 16.60 22.49 9.14
CA GLN A 333 17.76 21.65 8.91
C GLN A 333 17.41 20.15 8.93
N THR A 334 16.53 19.73 9.84
CA THR A 334 16.10 18.33 9.96
C THR A 334 15.36 17.87 8.70
N GLU A 335 14.42 18.70 8.20
CA GLU A 335 13.66 18.40 6.98
C GLU A 335 14.58 18.39 5.74
N LEU A 336 15.50 19.35 5.63
CA LEU A 336 16.45 19.42 4.52
C LEU A 336 17.43 18.24 4.48
N VAL A 337 17.94 17.80 5.63
CA VAL A 337 18.80 16.59 5.70
C VAL A 337 17.99 15.34 5.36
N SER A 338 16.76 15.24 5.87
CA SER A 338 15.83 14.16 5.51
C SER A 338 15.57 14.15 4.00
N PHE A 339 15.39 15.31 3.38
CA PHE A 339 15.14 15.43 1.94
C PHE A 339 16.28 14.85 1.11
N LEU A 340 17.54 15.20 1.39
CA LEU A 340 18.68 14.62 0.68
C LEU A 340 18.80 13.12 0.90
N SER A 341 18.60 12.66 2.14
CA SER A 341 18.69 11.24 2.48
C SER A 341 17.61 10.43 1.76
N MET A 342 16.36 10.89 1.75
CA MET A 342 15.25 10.23 1.07
C MET A 342 15.41 10.29 -0.44
N LEU A 343 15.90 11.40 -1.01
CA LEU A 343 16.17 11.49 -2.44
C LEU A 343 17.22 10.45 -2.89
N ALA A 344 18.29 10.30 -2.12
CA ALA A 344 19.31 9.28 -2.37
C ALA A 344 18.75 7.86 -2.23
N GLN A 345 17.99 7.59 -1.17
CA GLN A 345 17.38 6.27 -0.96
C GLN A 345 16.40 5.92 -2.08
N SER A 346 15.46 6.81 -2.42
CA SER A 346 14.51 6.60 -3.52
C SER A 346 15.23 6.40 -4.86
N PHE A 347 16.33 7.10 -5.12
CA PHE A 347 17.13 6.90 -6.33
C PHE A 347 17.78 5.51 -6.36
N VAL A 348 18.36 5.08 -5.24
CA VAL A 348 18.92 3.72 -5.10
C VAL A 348 17.83 2.67 -5.33
N ASP A 349 16.68 2.82 -4.67
CA ASP A 349 15.55 1.90 -4.82
C ASP A 349 15.09 1.81 -6.27
N ARG A 350 15.06 2.94 -6.99
CA ARG A 350 14.69 2.98 -8.42
C ARG A 350 15.69 2.24 -9.30
N VAL A 351 16.99 2.31 -9.01
CA VAL A 351 18.02 1.61 -9.78
C VAL A 351 17.90 0.08 -9.64
N TYR A 352 17.34 -0.40 -8.53
CA TYR A 352 17.10 -1.82 -8.24
C TYR A 352 15.68 -2.32 -8.59
N LEU A 353 14.81 -1.47 -9.13
CA LEU A 353 13.50 -1.88 -9.67
C LEU A 353 13.67 -2.77 -10.90
#